data_AF-A0A5S4VW23-F1
#
_entry.id   AF-A0A5S4VW23-F1
#
_cell.length_a   1.000
_cell.length_b   1.000
_cell.length_c   1.000
_cell.angle_alpha   90.00
_cell.angle_beta   90.00
_cell.angle_gamma   90.00
#
_symmetry.space_group_name_H-M   'P 1'
#
loop_
_entity.id
_entity.type
_entity.pdbx_description
1 polymer ?
#
loop_
_entity_poly.entity_id
_entity_poly.type
_entity_poly.pdbx_seq_one_letter_code
_entity_poly.pdbx_strand_id
1 'polypeptide(L)'
;MAICDSRMFLNYYRNAPDGRIVFGKSLGHFAFAGQVANYYEGPSHRAGEVEESFRNLYPMLDGMDIESSWTGPIDRSVDGLPFFGYLDNHPDILFGIGFSGQGVGPTVLGGKILASLALDQKDHWSNCGLVREGVDNFPVEPFRYVGSVLVREALRRKEGLEDRSRRTDPLTLAIANLAPVGYVPSKRD
;
A
#
# COMPACT_ATOMS: atom_id res chain seq x y z
N MET A 1 1.33 -19.37 -7.76
CA MET A 1 2.59 -18.83 -7.18
C MET A 1 2.60 -17.33 -7.41
N ALA A 2 3.04 -16.53 -6.44
CA ALA A 2 3.13 -15.07 -6.57
C ALA A 2 4.59 -14.63 -6.49
N ILE A 3 4.97 -13.66 -7.32
CA ILE A 3 6.31 -13.08 -7.35
C ILE A 3 6.18 -11.58 -7.15
N CYS A 4 7.11 -11.00 -6.38
CA CYS A 4 7.23 -9.57 -6.15
C CYS A 4 8.71 -9.20 -6.26
N ASP A 5 9.03 -8.07 -6.88
CA ASP A 5 10.40 -7.56 -6.92
C ASP A 5 10.75 -6.76 -5.63
N SER A 6 11.99 -6.28 -5.56
CA SER A 6 12.49 -5.50 -4.41
C SER A 6 12.46 -3.99 -4.64
N ARG A 7 11.62 -3.50 -5.56
CA ARG A 7 11.49 -2.07 -5.88
C ARG A 7 10.60 -1.35 -4.87
N MET A 8 10.67 -0.02 -4.82
CA MET A 8 9.69 0.77 -4.08
C MET A 8 8.35 0.78 -4.82
N PHE A 9 8.38 0.97 -6.15
CA PHE A 9 7.23 0.66 -7.02
C PHE A 9 7.25 -0.83 -7.39
N LEU A 10 6.86 -1.64 -6.41
CA LEU A 10 6.76 -3.08 -6.51
C LEU A 10 6.00 -3.47 -7.78
N ASN A 11 6.64 -4.28 -8.62
CA ASN A 11 5.92 -5.08 -9.60
C ASN A 11 5.58 -6.41 -8.95
N TYR A 12 4.30 -6.75 -8.92
CA TYR A 12 3.82 -8.03 -8.41
C TYR A 12 2.99 -8.74 -9.46
N TYR A 13 3.14 -10.06 -9.52
CA TYR A 13 2.38 -10.85 -10.45
C TYR A 13 2.18 -12.28 -9.99
N ARG A 14 1.10 -12.88 -10.48
CA ARG A 14 0.75 -14.27 -10.20
C ARG A 14 0.04 -14.87 -11.39
N ASN A 15 0.16 -16.19 -11.54
CA ASN A 15 -0.73 -16.92 -12.43
C ASN A 15 -2.13 -17.03 -11.81
N ALA A 16 -3.14 -16.90 -12.66
CA ALA A 16 -4.48 -17.35 -12.38
C ALA A 16 -4.60 -18.86 -12.69
N PRO A 17 -5.54 -19.57 -12.06
CA PRO A 17 -5.73 -21.02 -12.28
C PRO A 17 -6.03 -21.40 -13.74
N ASP A 18 -6.57 -20.47 -14.52
CA ASP A 18 -6.94 -20.64 -15.94
C ASP A 18 -5.82 -20.24 -16.92
N GLY A 19 -4.60 -20.01 -16.43
CA GLY A 19 -3.45 -19.69 -17.27
C GLY A 19 -3.26 -18.20 -17.55
N ARG A 20 -4.14 -17.32 -17.06
CA ARG A 20 -3.95 -15.87 -17.15
C ARG A 20 -2.87 -15.36 -16.20
N ILE A 21 -2.35 -14.17 -16.47
CA ILE A 21 -1.38 -13.48 -15.61
C ILE A 21 -2.06 -12.26 -15.02
N VAL A 22 -2.06 -12.15 -13.70
CA VAL A 22 -2.36 -10.90 -13.00
C VAL A 22 -1.03 -10.21 -12.76
N PHE A 23 -0.88 -9.00 -13.30
CA PHE A 23 0.30 -8.15 -13.10
C PHE A 23 -0.14 -6.80 -12.58
N GLY A 24 0.54 -6.29 -11.55
CA GLY A 24 0.21 -5.03 -10.92
C GLY A 24 1.44 -4.29 -10.42
N LYS A 25 1.24 -2.99 -10.20
CA LYS A 25 2.28 -2.07 -9.72
C LYS A 25 1.77 -1.32 -8.48
N SER A 26 2.63 -1.13 -7.48
CA SER A 26 2.29 -0.34 -6.29
C SER A 26 2.38 1.17 -6.53
N LEU A 27 1.99 1.98 -5.53
CA LEU A 27 2.07 3.45 -5.55
C LEU A 27 1.26 4.11 -6.69
N GLY A 28 -0.06 4.17 -6.48
CA GLY A 28 -1.01 4.80 -7.39
C GLY A 28 -1.28 6.28 -7.10
N HIS A 29 -2.56 6.64 -7.16
CA HIS A 29 -3.06 7.96 -6.85
C HIS A 29 -3.21 8.16 -5.33
N PHE A 30 -3.01 9.39 -4.86
CA PHE A 30 -3.28 9.78 -3.48
C PHE A 30 -4.55 10.62 -3.47
N ALA A 31 -5.55 10.22 -2.68
CA ALA A 31 -6.78 10.96 -2.53
C ALA A 31 -6.57 12.22 -1.68
N PHE A 32 -6.93 13.39 -2.21
CA PHE A 32 -6.98 14.61 -1.42
C PHE A 32 -8.04 14.48 -0.33
N ALA A 33 -7.71 14.88 0.91
CA ALA A 33 -8.60 14.80 2.07
C ALA A 33 -9.17 13.39 2.33
N GLY A 34 -8.52 12.33 1.84
CA GLY A 34 -9.00 10.95 2.01
C GLY A 34 -10.28 10.63 1.25
N GLN A 35 -10.69 11.48 0.31
CA GLN A 35 -11.91 11.27 -0.47
C GLN A 35 -11.68 10.18 -1.53
N VAL A 36 -12.16 8.97 -1.22
CA VAL A 36 -12.22 7.86 -2.18
C VAL A 36 -13.33 8.19 -3.18
N ALA A 37 -13.00 9.01 -4.17
CA ALA A 37 -13.89 9.35 -5.27
C ALA A 37 -13.91 8.22 -6.32
N ASN A 38 -14.73 8.41 -7.37
CA ASN A 38 -14.89 7.48 -8.49
C ASN A 38 -13.59 7.21 -9.28
N TYR A 39 -12.46 7.82 -8.92
CA TYR A 39 -11.14 7.55 -9.50
C TYR A 39 -10.74 6.07 -9.43
N TYR A 40 -11.22 5.35 -8.41
CA TYR A 40 -10.91 3.93 -8.24
C TYR A 40 -11.95 2.99 -8.87
N GLU A 41 -12.94 3.54 -9.59
CA GLU A 41 -13.96 2.76 -10.27
C GLU A 41 -13.58 2.53 -11.74
N GLY A 42 -13.65 1.27 -12.17
CA GLY A 42 -13.44 0.88 -13.56
C GLY A 42 -11.96 0.66 -13.96
N PRO A 43 -11.65 0.81 -15.27
CA PRO A 43 -10.31 0.59 -15.79
C PRO A 43 -9.25 1.50 -15.17
N SER A 44 -8.04 0.97 -15.00
CA SER A 44 -6.96 1.73 -14.38
C SER A 44 -6.50 2.88 -15.26
N HIS A 45 -6.49 4.10 -14.72
CA HIS A 45 -5.84 5.27 -15.35
C HIS A 45 -4.34 5.09 -15.59
N ARG A 46 -3.71 4.07 -14.98
CA ARG A 46 -2.28 3.74 -15.10
C ARG A 46 -2.05 2.43 -15.86
N ALA A 47 -3.07 1.87 -16.53
CA ALA A 47 -2.97 0.60 -17.25
C ALA A 47 -1.78 0.57 -18.22
N GLY A 48 -1.56 1.63 -19.00
CA GLY A 48 -0.44 1.69 -19.94
C GLY A 48 0.94 1.65 -19.28
N GLU A 49 1.12 2.25 -18.09
CA GLU A 49 2.39 2.18 -17.35
C GLU A 49 2.65 0.79 -16.76
N VAL A 50 1.58 0.12 -16.31
CA VAL A 50 1.63 -1.25 -15.81
C VAL A 50 1.95 -2.21 -16.96
N GLU A 51 1.32 -2.01 -18.11
CA GLU A 51 1.56 -2.78 -19.34
C GLU A 51 3.00 -2.60 -19.85
N GLU A 52 3.50 -1.37 -19.91
CA GLU A 52 4.90 -1.09 -20.27
C GLU A 52 5.87 -1.82 -19.33
N SER A 53 5.60 -1.79 -18.02
CA SER A 53 6.41 -2.51 -17.03
C SER A 53 6.37 -4.03 -17.25
N PHE A 54 5.20 -4.59 -17.57
CA PHE A 54 5.05 -6.01 -17.88
C PHE A 54 5.84 -6.41 -19.14
N ARG A 55 5.70 -5.65 -20.24
CA ARG A 55 6.39 -5.91 -21.51
C ARG A 55 7.91 -5.81 -21.37
N ASN A 56 8.40 -4.86 -20.56
CA ASN A 56 9.83 -4.74 -20.25
C ASN A 56 10.36 -5.94 -19.45
N LEU A 57 9.58 -6.46 -18.49
CA LEU A 57 9.98 -7.62 -17.68
C LEU A 57 9.85 -8.95 -18.44
N TYR A 58 8.86 -9.05 -19.33
CA TYR A 58 8.57 -10.24 -20.11
C TYR A 58 8.47 -9.95 -21.61
N PRO A 59 9.60 -9.63 -22.29
CA PRO A 59 9.59 -9.32 -23.71
C PRO A 59 9.03 -10.45 -24.59
N MET A 60 9.15 -11.70 -24.14
CA MET A 60 8.59 -12.85 -24.85
C MET A 60 7.05 -12.92 -24.84
N LEU A 61 6.37 -12.09 -24.05
CA LEU A 61 4.91 -12.02 -23.93
C LEU A 61 4.32 -10.74 -24.57
N ASP A 62 5.11 -10.00 -25.34
CA ASP A 62 4.68 -8.74 -25.97
C ASP A 62 3.52 -8.92 -26.99
N GLY A 63 3.26 -10.14 -27.48
CA GLY A 63 2.12 -10.41 -28.36
C GLY A 63 0.78 -10.62 -27.66
N MET A 64 0.74 -10.62 -26.32
CA MET A 64 -0.46 -11.00 -25.57
C MET A 64 -1.44 -9.85 -25.39
N ASP A 65 -2.73 -10.16 -25.49
CA ASP A 65 -3.81 -9.20 -25.27
C ASP A 65 -3.98 -8.89 -23.78
N ILE A 66 -4.28 -7.62 -23.48
CA ILE A 66 -4.70 -7.20 -22.14
C ILE A 66 -6.21 -7.38 -22.03
N GLU A 67 -6.63 -8.43 -21.30
CA GLU A 67 -8.06 -8.76 -21.14
C GLU A 67 -8.81 -7.69 -20.33
N SER A 68 -8.20 -7.20 -19.25
CA SER A 68 -8.82 -6.21 -18.36
C SER A 68 -7.79 -5.45 -17.55
N SER A 69 -8.20 -4.29 -17.03
CA SER A 69 -7.44 -3.53 -16.04
C SER A 69 -8.38 -3.01 -14.96
N TRP A 70 -7.86 -2.82 -13.76
CA TRP A 70 -8.60 -2.25 -12.64
C TRP A 70 -7.65 -1.51 -11.71
N THR A 71 -8.23 -0.72 -10.82
CA THR A 71 -7.53 -0.04 -9.72
C THR A 71 -8.36 -0.22 -8.45
N GLY A 72 -7.77 0.06 -7.29
CA GLY A 72 -8.46 -0.06 -6.02
C GLY A 72 -7.83 0.82 -4.95
N PRO A 73 -8.63 1.33 -4.00
CA PRO A 73 -8.11 2.11 -2.90
C PRO A 73 -7.33 1.21 -1.93
N ILE A 74 -6.29 1.79 -1.33
CA ILE A 74 -5.50 1.18 -0.27
C ILE A 74 -5.47 2.17 0.89
N ASP A 75 -5.76 1.69 2.08
CA ASP A 75 -5.56 2.45 3.31
C ASP A 75 -4.06 2.46 3.68
N ARG A 76 -3.64 3.44 4.49
CA ARG A 76 -2.28 3.50 5.04
C ARG A 76 -2.34 3.93 6.48
N SER A 77 -1.63 3.22 7.35
CA SER A 77 -1.28 3.69 8.69
C SER A 77 0.09 4.38 8.67
N VAL A 78 0.38 5.14 9.72
CA VAL A 78 1.63 5.91 9.82
C VAL A 78 2.85 4.99 9.93
N ASP A 79 2.74 3.89 10.68
CA ASP A 79 3.80 2.88 10.87
C ASP A 79 3.74 1.72 9.85
N GLY A 80 2.71 1.69 9.02
CA GLY A 80 2.49 0.64 8.03
C GLY A 80 1.96 -0.68 8.59
N LEU A 81 1.57 -0.72 9.87
CA LEU A 81 0.98 -1.90 10.51
C LEU A 81 -0.55 -1.76 10.63
N PRO A 82 -1.30 -2.87 10.55
CA PRO A 82 -2.70 -2.87 10.91
C PRO A 82 -2.85 -2.67 12.42
N PHE A 83 -3.91 -2.00 12.83
CA PHE A 83 -4.23 -1.81 14.24
C PHE A 83 -5.73 -2.01 14.48
N PHE A 84 -6.03 -2.41 15.70
CA PHE A 84 -7.36 -2.87 16.13
C PHE A 84 -7.73 -2.19 17.44
N GLY A 85 -9.02 -1.99 17.68
CA GLY A 85 -9.47 -1.35 18.89
C GLY A 85 -10.96 -1.08 18.92
N TYR A 86 -11.35 -0.22 19.85
CA TYR A 86 -12.71 0.26 20.04
C TYR A 86 -12.81 1.70 19.55
N LEU A 87 -13.92 2.05 18.93
CA LEU A 87 -14.16 3.43 18.51
C LEU A 87 -14.32 4.33 19.74
N ASP A 88 -13.65 5.49 19.72
CA ASP A 88 -13.72 6.45 20.82
C ASP A 88 -15.16 6.81 21.18
N ASN A 89 -15.49 6.75 22.47
CA ASN A 89 -16.84 6.97 23.01
C ASN A 89 -17.91 5.94 22.58
N HIS A 90 -17.53 4.89 21.85
CA HIS A 90 -18.42 3.82 21.35
C HIS A 90 -17.76 2.44 21.56
N PRO A 91 -17.71 1.94 22.82
CA PRO A 91 -17.01 0.71 23.18
C PRO A 91 -17.65 -0.57 22.60
N ASP A 92 -18.84 -0.47 22.05
CA ASP A 92 -19.57 -1.51 21.34
C ASP A 92 -19.17 -1.62 19.85
N ILE A 93 -18.39 -0.66 19.33
CA ILE A 93 -17.91 -0.64 17.95
C ILE A 93 -16.43 -1.00 17.93
N LEU A 94 -16.13 -2.18 17.38
CA LEU A 94 -14.76 -2.63 17.13
C LEU A 94 -14.32 -2.30 15.70
N PHE A 95 -13.05 -1.97 15.52
CA PHE A 95 -12.46 -1.76 14.20
C PHE A 95 -11.14 -2.50 14.02
N GLY A 96 -10.82 -2.80 12.75
CA GLY A 96 -9.51 -3.23 12.31
C GLY A 96 -9.19 -2.55 10.99
N ILE A 97 -8.20 -1.66 10.98
CA ILE A 97 -7.84 -0.80 9.84
C ILE A 97 -6.31 -0.65 9.75
N GLY A 98 -5.81 0.07 8.74
CA GLY A 98 -4.39 0.35 8.57
C GLY A 98 -3.61 -0.77 7.88
N PHE A 99 -4.28 -1.63 7.10
CA PHE A 99 -3.65 -2.80 6.50
C PHE A 99 -2.57 -2.46 5.45
N SER A 100 -2.50 -1.21 5.01
CA SER A 100 -1.35 -0.67 4.28
C SER A 100 -1.01 -1.42 2.99
N GLY A 101 -2.04 -2.01 2.36
CA GLY A 101 -1.92 -2.79 1.13
C GLY A 101 -1.48 -4.24 1.33
N GLN A 102 -1.35 -4.70 2.58
CA GLN A 102 -0.90 -6.05 2.92
C GLN A 102 -2.02 -6.94 3.49
N GLY A 103 -3.29 -6.52 3.43
CA GLY A 103 -4.37 -7.10 4.23
C GLY A 103 -4.69 -8.59 4.03
N VAL A 104 -4.43 -9.19 2.87
CA VAL A 104 -4.84 -10.58 2.59
C VAL A 104 -4.27 -11.58 3.61
N GLY A 105 -3.00 -11.42 4.01
CA GLY A 105 -2.39 -12.29 5.02
C GLY A 105 -2.81 -11.95 6.47
N PRO A 106 -2.59 -10.70 6.94
CA PRO A 106 -2.86 -10.27 8.31
C PRO A 106 -4.35 -10.25 8.68
N THR A 107 -5.29 -10.25 7.73
CA THR A 107 -6.73 -10.28 8.04
C THR A 107 -7.15 -11.52 8.83
N VAL A 108 -6.47 -12.66 8.65
CA VAL A 108 -6.72 -13.87 9.46
C VAL A 108 -6.37 -13.60 10.93
N LEU A 109 -5.24 -12.93 11.18
CA LEU A 109 -4.85 -12.48 12.52
C LEU A 109 -5.85 -11.45 13.05
N GLY A 110 -6.23 -10.47 12.23
CA GLY A 110 -7.20 -9.45 12.57
C GLY A 110 -8.55 -10.02 12.99
N GLY A 111 -9.03 -11.07 12.30
CA GLY A 111 -10.26 -11.76 12.66
C GLY A 111 -10.18 -12.42 14.05
N LYS A 112 -9.04 -13.02 14.40
CA LYS A 112 -8.83 -13.59 15.75
C LYS A 112 -8.80 -12.51 16.82
N ILE A 113 -8.10 -11.41 16.57
CA ILE A 113 -8.05 -10.25 17.48
C ILE A 113 -9.45 -9.70 17.71
N LEU A 114 -10.18 -9.40 16.65
CA LEU A 114 -11.54 -8.85 16.75
C LEU A 114 -12.50 -9.82 17.45
N ALA A 115 -12.38 -11.13 17.20
CA ALA A 115 -13.19 -12.13 17.89
C ALA A 115 -12.88 -12.18 19.40
N SER A 116 -11.60 -12.16 19.79
CA SER A 116 -11.21 -12.14 21.21
C SER A 116 -11.67 -10.86 21.90
N LEU A 117 -11.58 -9.70 21.24
CA LEU A 117 -12.08 -8.43 21.76
C LEU A 117 -13.62 -8.44 21.91
N ALA A 118 -14.35 -8.89 20.88
CA ALA A 118 -15.82 -8.92 20.91
C ALA A 118 -16.38 -9.88 21.97
N LEU A 119 -15.62 -10.92 22.34
CA LEU A 119 -15.98 -11.89 23.37
C LEU A 119 -15.44 -11.53 24.77
N ASP A 120 -14.84 -10.34 24.92
CA ASP A 120 -14.18 -9.88 26.16
C ASP A 120 -13.18 -10.90 26.72
N GLN A 121 -12.47 -11.61 25.82
CA GLN A 121 -11.45 -12.56 26.21
C GLN A 121 -10.16 -11.82 26.61
N LYS A 122 -9.50 -12.29 27.67
CA LYS A 122 -8.20 -11.78 28.12
C LYS A 122 -7.09 -12.76 27.72
N ASP A 123 -6.77 -12.78 26.43
CA ASP A 123 -5.82 -13.73 25.84
C ASP A 123 -4.68 -13.02 25.10
N HIS A 124 -3.84 -13.78 24.40
CA HIS A 124 -2.71 -13.21 23.66
C HIS A 124 -3.13 -12.43 22.41
N TRP A 125 -4.35 -12.58 21.91
CA TRP A 125 -4.87 -11.83 20.78
C TRP A 125 -5.38 -10.47 21.21
N SER A 126 -6.20 -10.41 22.27
CA SER A 126 -6.72 -9.15 22.80
C SER A 126 -5.65 -8.27 23.46
N ASN A 127 -4.54 -8.88 23.93
CA ASN A 127 -3.41 -8.16 24.54
C ASN A 127 -2.22 -7.94 23.59
N CYS A 128 -2.34 -8.22 22.29
CA CYS A 128 -1.21 -8.03 21.36
C CYS A 128 -0.97 -6.55 21.04
N GLY A 129 0.26 -6.19 20.67
CA GLY A 129 0.65 -4.80 20.37
C GLY A 129 0.02 -4.18 19.12
N LEU A 130 -0.85 -4.91 18.42
CA LEU A 130 -1.69 -4.38 17.34
C LEU A 130 -3.02 -3.83 17.87
N VAL A 131 -3.42 -4.20 19.10
CA VAL A 131 -4.54 -3.59 19.80
C VAL A 131 -4.04 -2.29 20.43
N ARG A 132 -4.59 -1.15 20.01
CA ARG A 132 -4.11 0.17 20.42
C ARG A 132 -5.28 1.15 20.59
N GLU A 133 -5.11 2.08 21.51
CA GLU A 133 -6.01 3.22 21.68
C GLU A 133 -5.56 4.38 20.77
N GLY A 134 -6.50 4.93 20.01
CA GLY A 134 -6.26 6.05 19.11
C GLY A 134 -5.61 5.69 17.76
N VAL A 135 -5.64 6.65 16.84
CA VAL A 135 -5.07 6.54 15.49
C VAL A 135 -3.99 7.61 15.32
N ASP A 136 -2.79 7.21 14.90
CA ASP A 136 -1.76 8.18 14.54
C ASP A 136 -2.20 9.02 13.33
N ASN A 137 -1.99 10.33 13.41
CA ASN A 137 -2.45 11.25 12.38
C ASN A 137 -1.35 11.54 11.36
N PHE A 138 -1.73 11.52 10.08
CA PHE A 138 -0.92 12.11 9.02
C PHE A 138 -0.90 13.64 9.14
N PRO A 139 0.05 14.33 8.47
CA PRO A 139 0.01 15.78 8.33
C PRO A 139 -1.36 16.29 7.82
N VAL A 140 -1.72 17.52 8.19
CA VAL A 140 -2.99 18.12 7.73
C VAL A 140 -2.94 18.47 6.25
N GLU A 141 -4.11 18.56 5.61
CA GLU A 141 -4.21 19.07 4.24
C GLU A 141 -3.89 20.57 4.17
N PRO A 142 -3.27 21.06 3.08
CA PRO A 142 -2.90 20.35 1.85
C PRO A 142 -1.51 19.69 1.89
N PHE A 143 -0.79 19.77 3.02
CA PHE A 143 0.61 19.35 3.11
C PHE A 143 0.78 17.85 2.90
N ARG A 144 -0.15 17.04 3.41
CA ARG A 144 -0.16 15.59 3.17
C ARG A 144 -0.28 15.27 1.69
N TYR A 145 -1.24 15.85 0.98
CA TYR A 145 -1.41 15.59 -0.45
C TYR A 145 -0.20 16.05 -1.25
N VAL A 146 0.24 17.30 -1.05
CA VAL A 146 1.40 17.86 -1.77
C VAL A 146 2.66 17.05 -1.50
N GLY A 147 2.94 16.73 -0.24
CA GLY A 147 4.08 15.89 0.15
C GLY A 147 4.02 14.50 -0.49
N SER A 148 2.85 13.85 -0.47
CA SER A 148 2.67 12.52 -1.07
C SER A 148 2.92 12.53 -2.58
N VAL A 149 2.45 13.55 -3.29
CA VAL A 149 2.69 13.71 -4.74
C VAL A 149 4.18 13.96 -5.01
N LEU A 150 4.81 14.87 -4.27
CA LEU A 150 6.24 15.18 -4.44
C LEU A 150 7.13 13.97 -4.21
N VAL A 151 6.90 13.24 -3.12
CA VAL A 151 7.64 12.01 -2.79
C VAL A 151 7.44 10.94 -3.86
N ARG A 152 6.20 10.73 -4.32
CA ARG A 152 5.91 9.77 -5.40
C ARG A 152 6.67 10.10 -6.67
N GLU A 153 6.62 11.34 -7.14
CA GLU A 153 7.30 11.72 -8.39
C GLU A 153 8.83 11.65 -8.24
N ALA A 154 9.37 11.98 -7.07
CA ALA A 154 10.80 11.82 -6.79
C ALA A 154 11.23 10.34 -6.82
N LEU A 155 10.46 9.44 -6.20
CA LEU A 155 10.71 8.00 -6.26
C LEU A 155 10.61 7.48 -7.70
N ARG A 156 9.59 7.91 -8.46
CA ARG A 156 9.39 7.47 -9.86
C ARG A 156 10.57 7.90 -10.73
N ARG A 157 11.04 9.14 -10.54
CA ARG A 157 12.21 9.67 -11.23
C ARG A 157 13.49 8.91 -10.84
N LYS A 158 13.69 8.65 -9.55
CA LYS A 158 14.82 7.88 -9.04
C LYS A 158 14.87 6.50 -9.69
N GLU A 159 13.81 5.72 -9.59
CA GLU A 159 13.78 4.36 -10.17
C GLU A 159 13.96 4.39 -11.70
N GLY A 160 13.32 5.33 -12.40
CA GLY A 160 13.51 5.44 -13.85
C GLY A 160 14.95 5.80 -14.25
N LEU A 161 15.69 6.55 -13.43
CA LEU A 161 17.12 6.81 -13.67
C LEU A 161 17.96 5.56 -13.39
N GLU A 162 17.66 4.83 -12.31
CA GLU A 162 18.33 3.58 -11.95
C GLU A 162 18.13 2.49 -13.01
N ASP A 163 16.92 2.35 -13.57
CA ASP A 163 16.60 1.44 -14.68
C ASP A 163 17.45 1.72 -15.93
N ARG A 164 17.80 2.99 -16.17
CA ARG A 164 18.68 3.41 -17.27
C ARG A 164 20.17 3.43 -16.88
N SER A 165 20.53 2.86 -15.73
CA SER A 165 21.89 2.88 -15.18
C SER A 165 22.48 4.29 -15.06
N ARG A 166 21.64 5.29 -14.78
CA ARG A 166 22.04 6.69 -14.57
C ARG A 166 22.07 7.05 -13.09
N ARG A 167 22.93 8.01 -12.73
CA ARG A 167 22.97 8.54 -11.37
C ARG A 167 21.76 9.44 -11.10
N THR A 168 21.17 9.29 -9.92
CA THR A 168 20.08 10.15 -9.42
C THR A 168 20.65 11.46 -8.90
N ASP A 169 19.99 12.58 -9.24
CA ASP A 169 20.40 13.89 -8.75
C ASP A 169 20.13 14.07 -7.24
N PRO A 170 20.91 14.90 -6.51
CA PRO A 170 20.80 15.04 -5.06
C PRO A 170 19.43 15.52 -4.58
N LEU A 171 18.74 16.35 -5.36
CA LEU A 171 17.41 16.86 -5.02
C LEU A 171 16.37 15.75 -5.05
N THR A 172 16.37 14.95 -6.13
CA THR A 172 15.50 13.78 -6.26
C THR A 172 15.74 12.79 -5.14
N LEU A 173 17.01 12.55 -4.77
CA LEU A 173 17.34 11.69 -3.62
C LEU A 173 16.83 12.26 -2.30
N ALA A 174 17.02 13.56 -2.05
CA ALA A 174 16.57 14.20 -0.82
C ALA A 174 15.05 14.08 -0.65
N ILE A 175 14.27 14.30 -1.70
CA ILE A 175 12.81 14.16 -1.66
C ILE A 175 12.39 12.69 -1.55
N ALA A 176 13.03 11.78 -2.30
CA ALA A 176 12.74 10.35 -2.24
C ALA A 176 13.02 9.75 -0.84
N ASN A 177 14.01 10.28 -0.12
CA ASN A 177 14.33 9.85 1.25
C ASN A 177 13.29 10.28 2.29
N LEU A 178 12.34 11.15 1.93
CA LEU A 178 11.18 11.45 2.77
C LEU A 178 10.08 10.39 2.67
N ALA A 179 10.24 9.41 1.77
CA ALA A 179 9.31 8.30 1.67
C ALA A 179 9.26 7.54 3.01
N PRO A 180 8.05 7.30 3.56
CA PRO A 180 7.93 6.50 4.78
C PRO A 180 8.45 5.09 4.48
N VAL A 181 9.49 4.69 5.19
CA VAL A 181 10.05 3.34 5.09
C VAL A 181 9.02 2.37 5.65
N GLY A 182 8.74 1.27 4.95
CA GLY A 182 7.90 0.20 5.51
C GLY A 182 8.52 -0.33 6.80
N TYR A 183 7.72 -0.41 7.87
CA TYR A 183 8.12 -0.76 9.24
C TYR A 183 9.45 -0.14 9.70
N VAL A 184 9.37 1.04 10.31
CA VAL A 184 10.41 1.54 11.21
C VAL A 184 9.90 1.26 12.64
N PRO A 185 10.59 0.42 13.45
CA PRO A 185 10.27 0.34 14.86
C PRO A 185 10.41 1.76 15.44
N SER A 186 9.31 2.39 15.84
CA SER A 186 9.42 3.64 16.59
C SER A 186 10.15 3.28 17.88
N LYS A 187 11.33 3.87 18.12
CA LYS A 187 11.85 3.94 19.48
C LYS A 187 10.85 4.80 20.26
N ARG A 188 9.93 4.15 20.97
CA ARG A 188 9.31 4.78 22.13
C ARG A 188 10.35 4.68 23.23
N ASP A 189 10.84 5.83 23.65
CA ASP A 189 11.69 5.99 24.84
C ASP A 189 10.99 5.48 26.10
#